data_AF-A0A1H3LYI0-F1
#
_entry.id   AF-A0A1H3LYI0-F1
#
_cell.length_a   1.000
_cell.length_b   1.000
_cell.length_c   1.000
_cell.angle_alpha   90.00
_cell.angle_beta   90.00
_cell.angle_gamma   90.00
#
_symmetry.space_group_name_H-M   'P 1'
#
loop_
_entity.id
_entity.type
_entity.pdbx_description
1 polymer ?
#
loop_
_entity_poly.entity_id
_entity_poly.type
_entity_poly.pdbx_seq_one_letter_code
_entity_poly.pdbx_strand_id
1 'polypeptide(L)'
;MRKLISITLALVLVLGIGMTSVNANGWGNGSVPPGLAKKIFNDTDAYKWAEKYIEKLYQKGLIFGIGDDNFAPQASVTKIEAIIMALRVMGWEDEAKEITQLPKNYKGDKVASWATGYVTLAYDKGILDDVDMMYFKPTDPALRHEVAKYVIRALGYEKEAQKNMKKDLPFVDALAVPQGSVGYVYLANEFELMQGDNQKRFNPMGTMTRAEMAVLFSRLDDKVDIGKDGTVSGEVNRIYNDRILIKVKDKVESFDLDSRVRVYENNKRIDIDDIKIGSKVIIEILDGKVVFIEVVDKIEDDKIITRYYGVVKEVSKTKPYKLAIQVETMVIGFEVVDDVEVSFTDGKGSFEDIKNGDEVTVVVDKRNRAIKIEVDRKYVKPIEKVKGNITKIELNRRYNEITIDKKTYDLAADAKVKIDGKNKEIKDLSVGMYVEVELENGVVVYVEAKNVKKEIEGSIAEIIKGNKDTTLKIKEEDTGKIYTFLVHQDVKIEIDDMRNPTIRDLRVGDEGEFKIVNDIIVEIEIED
;
A
#
# COMPACT_ATOMS: atom_id res chain seq x y z
N MET A 1 -56.82 14.44 24.55
CA MET A 1 -56.11 14.41 25.85
C MET A 1 -56.01 12.95 26.27
N ARG A 2 -54.88 12.28 26.51
CA ARG A 2 -53.45 12.61 26.67
C ARG A 2 -52.64 11.45 26.06
N LYS A 3 -51.58 11.78 25.30
CA LYS A 3 -50.52 10.83 24.90
C LYS A 3 -49.57 10.66 26.08
N LEU A 4 -49.25 9.42 26.45
CA LEU A 4 -48.11 9.09 27.30
C LEU A 4 -46.88 8.98 26.40
N ILE A 5 -46.04 10.01 26.47
CA ILE A 5 -44.68 10.03 25.93
C ILE A 5 -43.80 9.47 27.04
N SER A 6 -43.22 8.29 26.85
CA SER A 6 -42.15 7.79 27.72
C SER A 6 -40.82 8.05 27.05
N ILE A 7 -39.96 8.71 27.81
CA ILE A 7 -38.75 9.43 27.43
C ILE A 7 -37.59 8.45 27.24
N THR A 8 -36.85 8.71 26.17
CA THR A 8 -35.52 8.19 25.81
C THR A 8 -34.48 8.34 26.93
N LEU A 9 -33.66 7.32 27.17
CA LEU A 9 -32.37 7.48 27.83
C LEU A 9 -31.27 6.83 26.98
N ALA A 10 -30.68 7.62 26.10
CA ALA A 10 -29.43 7.30 25.40
C ALA A 10 -28.49 8.49 25.65
N LEU A 11 -27.54 8.30 26.57
CA LEU A 11 -26.49 9.27 26.87
C LEU A 11 -25.29 8.50 27.44
N VAL A 12 -24.45 7.98 26.56
CA VAL A 12 -23.03 7.74 26.88
C VAL A 12 -22.30 8.98 26.41
N LEU A 13 -21.98 9.80 27.40
CA LEU A 13 -21.37 11.11 27.26
C LEU A 13 -19.85 10.90 27.16
N VAL A 14 -19.30 11.10 25.96
CA VAL A 14 -17.86 11.27 25.77
C VAL A 14 -17.50 12.63 26.36
N LEU A 15 -17.12 12.64 27.64
CA LEU A 15 -16.48 13.78 28.28
C LEU A 15 -15.04 13.41 28.61
N GLY A 16 -14.12 13.95 27.81
CA GLY A 16 -12.79 14.21 28.30
C GLY A 16 -12.90 15.28 29.38
N ILE A 17 -12.68 14.88 30.64
CA ILE A 17 -12.43 15.80 31.74
C ILE A 17 -11.13 15.34 32.40
N GLY A 18 -10.19 16.28 32.53
CA GLY A 18 -8.89 16.08 33.11
C GLY A 18 -8.95 15.47 34.51
N MET A 19 -7.94 14.68 34.82
CA MET A 19 -7.71 14.08 36.12
C MET A 19 -7.78 15.17 37.20
N THR A 20 -8.81 15.11 38.05
CA THR A 20 -8.74 15.75 39.36
C THR A 20 -8.49 14.66 40.39
N SER A 21 -7.39 14.81 41.11
CA SER A 21 -6.96 13.95 42.19
C SER A 21 -8.01 13.95 43.31
N VAL A 22 -8.65 12.80 43.55
CA VAL A 22 -9.45 12.58 44.76
C VAL A 22 -8.51 12.17 45.88
N ASN A 23 -8.34 13.08 46.85
CA ASN A 23 -7.69 12.80 48.13
C ASN A 23 -8.55 11.81 48.93
N ALA A 24 -8.02 10.62 49.18
CA ALA A 24 -8.53 9.71 50.20
C ALA A 24 -7.68 9.85 51.47
N ASN A 25 -8.20 10.58 52.46
CA ASN A 25 -7.62 10.64 53.80
C ASN A 25 -7.96 9.38 54.59
N GLY A 26 -6.93 8.75 55.16
CA GLY A 26 -7.04 7.98 56.41
C GLY A 26 -6.89 6.46 56.33
N TRP A 27 -5.65 5.98 56.27
CA TRP A 27 -5.05 5.00 57.21
C TRP A 27 -3.74 4.41 56.63
N GLY A 28 -2.63 4.57 57.37
CA GLY A 28 -1.38 3.80 57.21
C GLY A 28 -0.42 4.28 56.12
N ASN A 29 0.61 5.02 56.51
CA ASN A 29 1.71 5.49 55.65
C ASN A 29 2.70 4.35 55.34
N GLY A 30 2.26 3.35 54.58
CA GLY A 30 3.11 2.36 53.93
C GLY A 30 3.03 2.57 52.42
N SER A 31 4.09 3.10 51.81
CA SER A 31 4.20 3.16 50.36
C SER A 31 4.11 1.74 49.81
N VAL A 32 3.01 1.41 49.12
CA VAL A 32 2.89 0.12 48.43
C VAL A 32 4.03 0.02 47.42
N PRO A 33 4.82 -1.07 47.40
CA PRO A 33 5.88 -1.25 46.43
C PRO A 33 5.37 -1.09 44.99
N PRO A 34 6.15 -0.47 44.07
CA PRO A 34 5.85 -0.48 42.64
C PRO A 34 5.57 -1.92 42.17
N GLY A 35 4.45 -2.18 41.49
CA GLY A 35 4.02 -3.54 41.12
C GLY A 35 2.81 -4.06 41.90
N LEU A 36 2.66 -3.72 43.19
CA LEU A 36 1.53 -4.14 44.06
C LEU A 36 0.42 -3.09 44.21
N ALA A 37 0.44 -2.01 43.42
CA ALA A 37 -0.56 -0.94 43.42
C ALA A 37 -2.02 -1.44 43.49
N LYS A 38 -2.92 -0.67 44.10
CA LYS A 38 -4.37 -0.95 44.20
C LYS A 38 -4.94 -1.45 42.85
N LYS A 39 -5.81 -2.47 42.89
CA LYS A 39 -6.50 -3.05 41.73
C LYS A 39 -7.03 -1.95 40.79
N ILE A 40 -6.83 -2.08 39.46
CA ILE A 40 -7.29 -1.03 38.51
C ILE A 40 -8.81 -1.01 38.43
N PHE A 41 -9.43 -2.20 38.37
CA PHE A 41 -10.87 -2.35 38.26
C PHE A 41 -11.41 -3.26 39.36
N ASN A 42 -12.48 -2.85 40.03
CA ASN A 42 -13.06 -3.60 41.16
C ASN A 42 -13.73 -4.90 40.72
N ASP A 43 -14.20 -5.01 39.47
CA ASP A 43 -15.04 -6.09 38.96
C ASP A 43 -14.31 -7.17 38.13
N THR A 44 -12.98 -7.19 38.11
CA THR A 44 -12.18 -8.17 37.34
C THR A 44 -11.81 -9.44 38.12
N ASP A 45 -12.19 -9.59 39.41
CA ASP A 45 -11.70 -10.72 40.22
C ASP A 45 -12.23 -12.08 39.76
N ALA A 46 -13.46 -12.12 39.26
CA ALA A 46 -14.04 -13.32 38.68
C ALA A 46 -13.47 -13.67 37.28
N TYR A 47 -12.60 -12.81 36.73
CA TYR A 47 -12.07 -12.90 35.37
C TYR A 47 -10.55 -12.89 35.34
N LYS A 48 -9.90 -13.64 36.25
CA LYS A 48 -8.43 -13.73 36.32
C LYS A 48 -7.76 -14.14 35.01
N TRP A 49 -8.45 -14.91 34.17
CA TRP A 49 -7.98 -15.27 32.83
C TRP A 49 -7.84 -14.07 31.87
N ALA A 50 -8.61 -13.00 32.09
CA ALA A 50 -8.61 -11.77 31.29
C ALA A 50 -7.87 -10.61 31.98
N GLU A 51 -7.71 -10.65 33.31
CA GLU A 51 -7.21 -9.53 34.12
C GLU A 51 -5.88 -8.96 33.62
N LYS A 52 -4.88 -9.82 33.34
CA LYS A 52 -3.58 -9.38 32.78
C LYS A 52 -3.76 -8.56 31.50
N TYR A 53 -4.56 -9.08 30.57
CA TYR A 53 -4.77 -8.48 29.25
C TYR A 53 -5.55 -7.16 29.35
N ILE A 54 -6.52 -7.10 30.27
CA ILE A 54 -7.25 -5.87 30.58
C ILE A 54 -6.31 -4.81 31.14
N GLU A 55 -5.49 -5.15 32.14
CA GLU A 55 -4.55 -4.19 32.73
C GLU A 55 -3.48 -3.75 31.72
N LYS A 56 -2.94 -4.67 30.90
CA LYS A 56 -1.98 -4.36 29.85
C LYS A 56 -2.52 -3.32 28.86
N LEU A 57 -3.65 -3.61 28.23
CA LEU A 57 -4.25 -2.71 27.25
C LEU A 57 -4.70 -1.38 27.87
N TYR A 58 -5.16 -1.39 29.12
CA TYR A 58 -5.52 -0.15 29.82
C TYR A 58 -4.29 0.73 30.06
N GLN A 59 -3.17 0.15 30.49
CA GLN A 59 -1.92 0.89 30.70
C GLN A 59 -1.37 1.47 29.39
N LYS A 60 -1.60 0.80 28.25
CA LYS A 60 -1.30 1.31 26.90
C LYS A 60 -2.34 2.34 26.39
N GLY A 61 -3.41 2.60 27.12
CA GLY A 61 -4.48 3.51 26.69
C GLY A 61 -5.34 2.97 25.53
N LEU A 62 -5.31 1.66 25.27
CA LEU A 62 -6.02 1.03 24.15
C LEU A 62 -7.47 0.66 24.52
N ILE A 63 -7.71 0.39 25.81
CA ILE A 63 -9.05 0.15 26.35
C ILE A 63 -9.30 0.98 27.61
N PHE A 64 -10.57 1.24 27.91
CA PHE A 64 -10.99 2.05 29.05
C PHE A 64 -12.11 1.36 29.83
N GLY A 65 -12.21 1.66 31.12
CA GLY A 65 -13.35 1.25 31.96
C GLY A 65 -14.62 2.03 31.66
N ILE A 66 -15.69 1.69 32.37
CA ILE A 66 -17.01 2.32 32.22
C ILE A 66 -17.33 3.39 33.28
N GLY A 67 -16.38 3.68 34.17
CA GLY A 67 -16.55 4.57 35.32
C GLY A 67 -16.52 3.83 36.66
N ASP A 68 -16.41 4.57 37.77
CA ASP A 68 -16.42 4.05 39.15
C ASP A 68 -15.44 2.89 39.42
N ASP A 69 -14.24 2.96 38.82
CA ASP A 69 -13.22 1.90 38.87
C ASP A 69 -13.78 0.53 38.40
N ASN A 70 -14.69 0.48 37.41
CA ASN A 70 -15.24 -0.75 36.84
C ASN A 70 -14.92 -0.90 35.35
N PHE A 71 -14.74 -2.15 34.92
CA PHE A 71 -14.48 -2.51 33.52
C PHE A 71 -15.70 -3.09 32.80
N ALA A 72 -16.64 -3.70 33.53
CA ALA A 72 -17.75 -4.53 33.04
C ALA A 72 -17.32 -5.72 32.14
N PRO A 73 -16.55 -6.71 32.66
CA PRO A 73 -15.97 -7.78 31.85
C PRO A 73 -16.99 -8.63 31.04
N GLN A 74 -18.22 -8.79 31.53
CA GLN A 74 -19.27 -9.60 30.88
C GLN A 74 -20.17 -8.83 29.92
N ALA A 75 -20.08 -7.50 29.87
CA ALA A 75 -20.93 -6.74 28.96
C ALA A 75 -20.58 -7.09 27.51
N SER A 76 -21.61 -7.28 26.69
CA SER A 76 -21.44 -7.48 25.25
C SER A 76 -20.89 -6.22 24.60
N VAL A 77 -20.01 -6.42 23.63
CA VAL A 77 -19.41 -5.34 22.84
C VAL A 77 -20.20 -5.17 21.55
N THR A 78 -20.49 -3.91 21.18
CA THR A 78 -21.17 -3.57 19.92
C THR A 78 -20.21 -3.63 18.72
N LYS A 79 -20.75 -3.73 17.50
CA LYS A 79 -19.93 -3.74 16.27
C LYS A 79 -19.05 -2.50 16.15
N ILE A 80 -19.57 -1.31 16.49
CA ILE A 80 -18.78 -0.08 16.42
C ILE A 80 -17.66 -0.06 17.46
N GLU A 81 -17.91 -0.54 18.68
CA GLU A 81 -16.87 -0.63 19.71
C GLU A 81 -15.77 -1.62 19.33
N ALA A 82 -16.12 -2.74 18.68
CA ALA A 82 -15.16 -3.70 18.14
C ALA A 82 -14.23 -3.06 17.08
N ILE A 83 -14.81 -2.29 16.16
CA ILE A 83 -14.05 -1.56 15.14
C ILE A 83 -13.12 -0.51 15.77
N ILE A 84 -13.62 0.25 16.76
CA ILE A 84 -12.80 1.25 17.46
C ILE A 84 -11.61 0.60 18.16
N MET A 85 -11.83 -0.53 18.85
CA MET A 85 -10.74 -1.27 19.48
C MET A 85 -9.71 -1.76 18.46
N ALA A 86 -10.15 -2.29 17.31
CA ALA A 86 -9.24 -2.67 16.23
C ALA A 86 -8.43 -1.47 15.72
N LEU A 87 -9.09 -0.35 15.39
CA LEU A 87 -8.41 0.86 14.91
C LEU A 87 -7.40 1.41 15.93
N ARG A 88 -7.71 1.36 17.23
CA ARG A 88 -6.77 1.76 18.30
C ARG A 88 -5.53 0.88 18.34
N VAL A 89 -5.71 -0.44 18.35
CA VAL A 89 -4.59 -1.40 18.36
C VAL A 89 -3.74 -1.25 17.10
N MET A 90 -4.36 -0.89 15.96
CA MET A 90 -3.63 -0.60 14.72
C MET A 90 -3.00 0.81 14.68
N GLY A 91 -3.15 1.62 15.74
CA GLY A 91 -2.57 2.98 15.82
C GLY A 91 -3.27 4.05 15.00
N TRP A 92 -4.48 3.76 14.48
CA TRP A 92 -5.24 4.59 13.55
C TRP A 92 -6.31 5.47 14.21
N GLU A 93 -6.36 5.54 15.54
CA GLU A 93 -7.39 6.32 16.25
C GLU A 93 -7.34 7.82 15.93
N ASP A 94 -6.15 8.42 15.85
CA ASP A 94 -6.01 9.85 15.60
C ASP A 94 -6.54 10.24 14.22
N GLU A 95 -6.22 9.43 13.19
CA GLU A 95 -6.74 9.59 11.82
C GLU A 95 -8.27 9.47 11.82
N ALA A 96 -8.86 8.56 12.61
CA ALA A 96 -10.31 8.41 12.70
C ALA A 96 -10.98 9.64 13.32
N LYS A 97 -10.35 10.28 14.31
CA LYS A 97 -10.89 11.47 14.99
C LYS A 97 -10.93 12.71 14.09
N GLU A 98 -10.10 12.77 13.05
CA GLU A 98 -10.07 13.89 12.09
C GLU A 98 -11.18 13.81 11.04
N ILE A 99 -11.75 12.63 10.83
CA ILE A 99 -12.77 12.39 9.80
C ILE A 99 -14.18 12.69 10.36
N THR A 100 -14.93 13.54 9.67
CA THR A 100 -16.25 14.02 10.13
C THR A 100 -17.42 13.59 9.24
N GLN A 101 -17.15 12.88 8.15
CA GLN A 101 -18.17 12.47 7.17
C GLN A 101 -18.13 10.97 6.93
N LEU A 102 -19.32 10.37 6.76
CA LEU A 102 -19.47 8.98 6.33
C LEU A 102 -19.20 8.85 4.82
N PRO A 103 -18.83 7.65 4.34
CA PRO A 103 -18.75 7.36 2.91
C PRO A 103 -20.07 7.65 2.20
N LYS A 104 -20.02 8.17 0.96
CA LYS A 104 -21.23 8.51 0.19
C LYS A 104 -22.13 7.30 -0.09
N ASN A 105 -21.55 6.10 -0.15
CA ASN A 105 -22.23 4.83 -0.36
C ASN A 105 -22.79 4.20 0.94
N TYR A 106 -22.58 4.82 2.11
CA TYR A 106 -23.08 4.29 3.38
C TYR A 106 -24.62 4.28 3.39
N LYS A 107 -25.20 3.10 3.62
CA LYS A 107 -26.66 2.87 3.72
C LYS A 107 -27.06 2.07 4.96
N GLY A 108 -26.12 1.77 5.86
CA GLY A 108 -26.38 1.12 7.13
C GLY A 108 -27.22 1.97 8.09
N ASP A 109 -27.43 1.45 9.29
CA ASP A 109 -28.19 2.11 10.34
C ASP A 109 -27.49 3.40 10.82
N LYS A 110 -28.22 4.24 11.55
CA LYS A 110 -27.73 5.53 12.02
C LYS A 110 -26.47 5.38 12.87
N VAL A 111 -25.38 6.03 12.44
CA VAL A 111 -24.13 6.16 13.20
C VAL A 111 -24.20 7.40 14.09
N ALA A 112 -23.73 7.29 15.33
CA ALA A 112 -23.57 8.46 16.21
C ALA A 112 -22.46 9.37 15.67
N SER A 113 -22.62 10.70 15.79
CA SER A 113 -21.67 11.65 15.17
C SER A 113 -20.21 11.45 15.57
N TRP A 114 -19.96 11.02 16.81
CA TRP A 114 -18.60 10.74 17.31
C TRP A 114 -17.97 9.48 16.69
N ALA A 115 -18.80 8.56 16.19
CA ALA A 115 -18.38 7.29 15.59
C ALA A 115 -18.21 7.37 14.06
N THR A 116 -18.64 8.47 13.44
CA THR A 116 -18.59 8.66 11.99
C THR A 116 -17.20 8.41 11.42
N GLY A 117 -16.18 9.07 11.97
CA GLY A 117 -14.81 8.95 11.46
C GLY A 117 -14.23 7.55 11.58
N TYR A 118 -14.62 6.79 12.60
CA TYR A 118 -14.21 5.39 12.77
C TYR A 118 -14.82 4.47 11.70
N VAL A 119 -16.09 4.67 11.35
CA VAL A 119 -16.73 3.88 10.28
C VAL A 119 -16.07 4.18 8.94
N THR A 120 -15.84 5.46 8.63
CA THR A 120 -15.17 5.87 7.39
C THR A 120 -13.76 5.31 7.32
N LEU A 121 -12.97 5.46 8.38
CA LEU A 121 -11.60 4.95 8.37
C LEU A 121 -11.54 3.43 8.27
N ALA A 122 -12.43 2.72 8.97
CA ALA A 122 -12.50 1.27 8.87
C ALA A 122 -12.85 0.81 7.45
N TYR A 123 -13.69 1.55 6.73
CA TYR A 123 -13.96 1.29 5.32
C TYR A 123 -12.73 1.58 4.44
N ASP A 124 -12.09 2.73 4.62
CA ASP A 124 -10.93 3.12 3.81
C ASP A 124 -9.69 2.21 4.05
N LYS A 125 -9.56 1.63 5.24
CA LYS A 125 -8.52 0.63 5.57
C LYS A 125 -8.92 -0.81 5.18
N GLY A 126 -10.09 -1.00 4.57
CA GLY A 126 -10.60 -2.32 4.14
C GLY A 126 -11.05 -3.25 5.28
N ILE A 127 -11.23 -2.74 6.50
CA ILE A 127 -11.81 -3.51 7.62
C ILE A 127 -13.29 -3.78 7.35
N LEU A 128 -14.01 -2.77 6.87
CA LEU A 128 -15.38 -2.86 6.39
C LEU A 128 -15.41 -2.83 4.86
N ASP A 129 -16.25 -3.65 4.25
CA ASP A 129 -16.40 -3.71 2.79
C ASP A 129 -17.70 -3.03 2.29
N ASP A 130 -17.93 -3.07 0.98
CA ASP A 130 -19.15 -2.52 0.35
C ASP A 130 -20.44 -3.14 0.89
N VAL A 131 -20.44 -4.42 1.23
CA VAL A 131 -21.61 -5.11 1.80
C VAL A 131 -21.85 -4.62 3.21
N ASP A 132 -20.78 -4.48 4.00
CA ASP A 132 -20.84 -3.89 5.33
C ASP A 132 -21.43 -2.47 5.24
N MET A 133 -20.96 -1.62 4.31
CA MET A 133 -21.51 -0.26 4.13
C MET A 133 -23.01 -0.22 3.84
N MET A 134 -23.56 -1.26 3.21
CA MET A 134 -25.00 -1.34 2.91
C MET A 134 -25.85 -1.76 4.11
N TYR A 135 -25.31 -2.57 5.03
CA TYR A 135 -26.08 -3.23 6.09
C TYR A 135 -25.49 -3.07 7.49
N PHE A 136 -24.54 -2.16 7.70
CA PHE A 136 -23.86 -2.00 8.97
C PHE A 136 -24.83 -1.59 10.07
N LYS A 137 -24.81 -2.33 11.18
CA LYS A 137 -25.61 -2.05 12.38
C LYS A 137 -24.68 -1.75 13.55
N PRO A 138 -24.24 -0.48 13.71
CA PRO A 138 -23.15 -0.14 14.62
C PRO A 138 -23.45 -0.50 16.08
N THR A 139 -24.71 -0.41 16.50
CA THR A 139 -25.14 -0.66 17.89
C THR A 139 -25.51 -2.10 18.20
N ASP A 140 -25.57 -2.97 17.19
CA ASP A 140 -25.83 -4.39 17.43
C ASP A 140 -24.63 -5.04 18.14
N PRO A 141 -24.85 -6.06 18.99
CA PRO A 141 -23.76 -6.86 19.54
C PRO A 141 -22.89 -7.47 18.42
N ALA A 142 -21.57 -7.42 18.60
CA ALA A 142 -20.62 -7.99 17.67
C ALA A 142 -20.58 -9.52 17.83
N LEU A 143 -20.88 -10.25 16.75
CA LEU A 143 -20.75 -11.70 16.74
C LEU A 143 -19.29 -12.10 16.59
N ARG A 144 -18.93 -13.24 17.16
CA ARG A 144 -17.54 -13.70 17.21
C ARG A 144 -16.93 -13.94 15.83
N HIS A 145 -17.71 -14.43 14.87
CA HIS A 145 -17.24 -14.59 13.49
C HIS A 145 -17.05 -13.25 12.76
N GLU A 146 -17.83 -12.21 13.10
CA GLU A 146 -17.69 -10.87 12.53
C GLU A 146 -16.42 -10.19 13.05
N VAL A 147 -16.14 -10.32 14.35
CA VAL A 147 -14.89 -9.80 14.94
C VAL A 147 -13.66 -10.46 14.32
N ALA A 148 -13.72 -11.77 14.02
CA ALA A 148 -12.66 -12.46 13.28
C ALA A 148 -12.43 -11.81 11.90
N LYS A 149 -13.49 -11.47 11.16
CA LYS A 149 -13.36 -10.72 9.89
C LYS A 149 -12.67 -9.38 10.11
N TYR A 150 -13.12 -8.59 11.09
CA TYR A 150 -12.58 -7.25 11.33
C TYR A 150 -11.08 -7.28 11.63
N VAL A 151 -10.65 -8.18 12.51
CA VAL A 151 -9.23 -8.27 12.91
C VAL A 151 -8.35 -8.78 11.76
N ILE A 152 -8.78 -9.81 11.04
CA ILE A 152 -8.01 -10.35 9.91
C ILE A 152 -7.91 -9.35 8.75
N ARG A 153 -8.95 -8.57 8.51
CA ARG A 153 -8.91 -7.48 7.53
C ARG A 153 -8.03 -6.33 7.99
N ALA A 154 -8.07 -5.95 9.27
CA ALA A 154 -7.18 -4.94 9.84
C ALA A 154 -5.70 -5.32 9.66
N LEU A 155 -5.39 -6.62 9.71
CA LEU A 155 -4.05 -7.15 9.42
C LEU A 155 -3.70 -7.23 7.92
N GLY A 156 -4.59 -6.83 7.00
CA GLY A 156 -4.37 -6.88 5.55
C GLY A 156 -4.54 -8.26 4.90
N TYR A 157 -5.13 -9.23 5.61
CA TYR A 157 -5.21 -10.63 5.15
C TYR A 157 -6.51 -10.99 4.41
N GLU A 158 -7.26 -10.01 3.89
CA GLU A 158 -8.52 -10.23 3.16
C GLU A 158 -8.37 -11.26 2.03
N LYS A 159 -7.40 -11.07 1.13
CA LYS A 159 -7.18 -11.98 -0.01
C LYS A 159 -6.83 -13.40 0.43
N GLU A 160 -6.05 -13.53 1.50
CA GLU A 160 -5.63 -14.83 2.01
C GLU A 160 -6.79 -15.54 2.72
N ALA A 161 -7.63 -14.80 3.46
CA ALA A 161 -8.87 -15.33 4.01
C ALA A 161 -9.77 -15.86 2.88
N GLN A 162 -9.96 -15.09 1.81
CA GLN A 162 -10.79 -15.51 0.66
C GLN A 162 -10.30 -16.81 0.00
N LYS A 163 -8.97 -17.02 -0.13
CA LYS A 163 -8.41 -18.28 -0.64
C LYS A 163 -8.70 -19.48 0.27
N ASN A 164 -8.84 -19.25 1.56
CA ASN A 164 -9.00 -20.28 2.58
C ASN A 164 -10.47 -20.55 2.98
N MET A 165 -11.46 -20.07 2.20
CA MET A 165 -12.89 -20.25 2.49
C MET A 165 -13.38 -21.71 2.50
N LYS A 166 -12.57 -22.65 1.99
CA LYS A 166 -12.89 -24.09 1.95
C LYS A 166 -12.03 -24.91 2.92
N LYS A 167 -11.30 -24.26 3.83
CA LYS A 167 -10.48 -24.96 4.83
C LYS A 167 -11.35 -25.61 5.89
N ASP A 168 -10.92 -26.77 6.34
CA ASP A 168 -11.47 -27.39 7.54
C ASP A 168 -11.02 -26.61 8.78
N LEU A 169 -11.98 -26.33 9.67
CA LEU A 169 -11.72 -25.63 10.92
C LEU A 169 -11.58 -26.65 12.07
N PRO A 170 -10.66 -26.43 13.03
CA PRO A 170 -10.42 -27.37 14.13
C PRO A 170 -11.47 -27.29 15.26
N PHE A 171 -12.69 -26.86 14.94
CA PHE A 171 -13.76 -26.61 15.91
C PHE A 171 -14.93 -27.57 15.74
N VAL A 172 -15.50 -28.03 16.85
CA VAL A 172 -16.61 -29.01 16.83
C VAL A 172 -17.91 -28.41 16.29
N ASP A 173 -18.05 -27.08 16.34
CA ASP A 173 -19.16 -26.30 15.80
C ASP A 173 -18.79 -25.56 14.51
N ALA A 174 -17.76 -26.03 13.78
CA ALA A 174 -17.32 -25.44 12.52
C ALA A 174 -18.46 -25.26 11.50
N LEU A 175 -19.44 -26.17 11.47
CA LEU A 175 -20.62 -26.08 10.60
C LEU A 175 -21.53 -24.88 10.88
N ALA A 176 -21.42 -24.27 12.07
CA ALA A 176 -22.16 -23.05 12.42
C ALA A 176 -21.47 -21.77 11.94
N VAL A 177 -20.23 -21.85 11.43
CA VAL A 177 -19.50 -20.71 10.89
C VAL A 177 -20.10 -20.35 9.53
N PRO A 178 -20.54 -19.09 9.32
CA PRO A 178 -21.04 -18.68 8.00
C PRO A 178 -19.99 -18.90 6.92
N GLN A 179 -20.41 -19.36 5.73
CA GLN A 179 -19.47 -19.72 4.64
C GLN A 179 -18.52 -18.56 4.27
N GLY A 180 -19.01 -17.32 4.28
CA GLY A 180 -18.20 -16.12 4.04
C GLY A 180 -17.29 -15.72 5.19
N SER A 181 -17.22 -16.49 6.28
CA SER A 181 -16.36 -16.25 7.45
C SER A 181 -15.31 -17.36 7.66
N VAL A 182 -15.42 -18.50 6.96
CA VAL A 182 -14.55 -19.68 7.17
C VAL A 182 -13.07 -19.32 7.08
N GLY A 183 -12.65 -18.64 6.01
CA GLY A 183 -11.25 -18.28 5.82
C GLY A 183 -10.70 -17.32 6.88
N TYR A 184 -11.54 -16.44 7.43
CA TYR A 184 -11.15 -15.52 8.50
C TYR A 184 -11.03 -16.23 9.84
N VAL A 185 -11.96 -17.14 10.14
CA VAL A 185 -11.89 -17.97 11.35
C VAL A 185 -10.67 -18.90 11.30
N TYR A 186 -10.37 -19.44 10.12
CA TYR A 186 -9.13 -20.20 9.88
C TYR A 186 -7.91 -19.36 10.23
N LEU A 187 -7.72 -18.18 9.63
CA LEU A 187 -6.56 -17.34 9.90
C LEU A 187 -6.51 -16.82 11.36
N ALA A 188 -7.65 -16.49 11.96
CA ALA A 188 -7.69 -16.06 13.36
C ALA A 188 -7.26 -17.17 14.33
N ASN A 189 -7.52 -18.43 13.98
CA ASN A 189 -7.00 -19.58 14.70
C ASN A 189 -5.50 -19.80 14.43
N GLU A 190 -5.07 -19.78 13.17
CA GLU A 190 -3.66 -19.96 12.79
C GLU A 190 -2.75 -18.89 13.40
N PHE A 191 -3.24 -17.65 13.53
CA PHE A 191 -2.50 -16.55 14.17
C PHE A 191 -2.62 -16.55 15.70
N GLU A 192 -3.28 -17.54 16.28
CA GLU A 192 -3.49 -17.68 17.73
C GLU A 192 -4.29 -16.55 18.38
N LEU A 193 -4.98 -15.76 17.57
CA LEU A 193 -5.84 -14.66 18.04
C LEU A 193 -7.10 -15.22 18.70
N MET A 194 -7.72 -16.24 18.09
CA MET A 194 -8.98 -16.83 18.53
C MET A 194 -8.92 -18.37 18.52
N GLN A 195 -8.70 -18.99 19.69
CA GLN A 195 -8.43 -20.43 19.85
C GLN A 195 -9.65 -21.31 20.22
N GLY A 196 -10.86 -20.74 20.18
CA GLY A 196 -12.07 -21.41 20.70
C GLY A 196 -12.09 -21.55 22.22
N ASP A 197 -13.07 -22.27 22.74
CA ASP A 197 -13.22 -22.57 24.17
C ASP A 197 -12.61 -23.94 24.56
N ASN A 198 -12.65 -24.26 25.86
CA ASN A 198 -12.12 -25.53 26.39
C ASN A 198 -12.85 -26.78 25.84
N GLN A 199 -13.99 -26.62 25.17
CA GLN A 199 -14.75 -27.69 24.51
C GLN A 199 -14.47 -27.73 23.00
N LYS A 200 -13.44 -27.01 22.53
CA LYS A 200 -13.08 -26.85 21.12
C LYS A 200 -14.22 -26.27 20.28
N ARG A 201 -15.06 -25.42 20.87
CA ARG A 201 -16.08 -24.66 20.12
C ARG A 201 -15.53 -23.29 19.77
N PHE A 202 -15.77 -22.84 18.54
CA PHE A 202 -15.53 -21.46 18.17
C PHE A 202 -16.62 -20.54 18.69
N ASN A 203 -17.88 -20.98 18.71
CA ASN A 203 -19.09 -20.20 18.98
C ASN A 203 -19.29 -19.00 18.02
N PRO A 204 -19.41 -19.26 16.69
CA PRO A 204 -19.40 -18.20 15.68
C PRO A 204 -20.52 -17.17 15.86
N MET A 205 -21.72 -17.64 16.21
CA MET A 205 -22.92 -16.81 16.35
C MET A 205 -23.09 -16.23 17.77
N GLY A 206 -22.15 -16.49 18.68
CA GLY A 206 -22.14 -15.88 20.01
C GLY A 206 -21.64 -14.44 19.97
N THR A 207 -22.16 -13.61 20.87
CA THR A 207 -21.67 -12.24 21.08
C THR A 207 -20.35 -12.23 21.85
N MET A 208 -19.44 -11.30 21.55
CA MET A 208 -18.21 -11.16 22.33
C MET A 208 -18.37 -10.23 23.54
N THR A 209 -17.84 -10.67 24.67
CA THR A 209 -17.76 -9.87 25.91
C THR A 209 -16.54 -8.95 25.91
N ARG A 210 -16.56 -7.91 26.75
CA ARG A 210 -15.42 -7.00 26.94
C ARG A 210 -14.15 -7.72 27.41
N ALA A 211 -14.28 -8.74 28.26
CA ALA A 211 -13.16 -9.58 28.68
C ALA A 211 -12.52 -10.33 27.50
N GLU A 212 -13.35 -10.95 26.65
CA GLU A 212 -12.85 -11.67 25.48
C GLU A 212 -12.21 -10.75 24.45
N MET A 213 -12.79 -9.56 24.26
CA MET A 213 -12.20 -8.53 23.40
C MET A 213 -10.84 -8.06 23.93
N ALA A 214 -10.69 -7.85 25.25
CA ALA A 214 -9.41 -7.49 25.83
C ALA A 214 -8.34 -8.57 25.59
N VAL A 215 -8.69 -9.85 25.70
CA VAL A 215 -7.74 -10.94 25.40
C VAL A 215 -7.40 -10.99 23.91
N LEU A 216 -8.40 -10.89 23.03
CA LEU A 216 -8.17 -10.87 21.58
C LEU A 216 -7.27 -9.70 21.17
N PHE A 217 -7.61 -8.49 21.59
CA PHE A 217 -6.88 -7.29 21.21
C PHE A 217 -5.51 -7.20 21.86
N SER A 218 -5.29 -7.79 23.05
CA SER A 218 -3.95 -7.89 23.61
C SER A 218 -3.08 -8.86 22.82
N ARG A 219 -3.63 -9.98 22.36
CA ARG A 219 -2.89 -10.90 21.47
C ARG A 219 -2.62 -10.27 20.11
N LEU A 220 -3.55 -9.47 19.61
CA LEU A 220 -3.36 -8.70 18.39
C LEU A 220 -2.24 -7.68 18.59
N ASP A 221 -2.30 -6.90 19.67
CA ASP A 221 -1.31 -5.90 20.09
C ASP A 221 0.10 -6.51 20.25
N ASP A 222 0.20 -7.70 20.85
CA ASP A 222 1.46 -8.43 20.96
C ASP A 222 2.06 -8.79 19.59
N LYS A 223 1.19 -8.95 18.59
CA LYS A 223 1.52 -9.41 17.25
C LYS A 223 1.66 -8.29 16.23
N VAL A 224 1.13 -7.10 16.47
CA VAL A 224 1.36 -5.93 15.63
C VAL A 224 2.45 -5.07 16.26
N ASP A 225 3.15 -4.26 15.48
CA ASP A 225 3.88 -3.14 16.05
C ASP A 225 3.69 -1.92 15.16
N ILE A 226 3.19 -0.89 15.83
CA ILE A 226 2.61 0.29 15.20
C ILE A 226 3.59 1.47 15.28
N GLY A 227 4.85 1.22 15.65
CA GLY A 227 5.90 2.23 15.77
C GLY A 227 5.64 3.30 16.85
N LYS A 228 4.50 3.23 17.56
CA LYS A 228 4.12 4.08 18.69
C LYS A 228 4.40 3.42 20.05
N ASP A 229 4.71 2.12 20.07
CA ASP A 229 4.84 1.36 21.29
C ASP A 229 6.29 1.29 21.75
N GLY A 230 6.53 1.72 23.00
CA GLY A 230 7.81 1.55 23.67
C GLY A 230 8.00 0.13 24.22
N THR A 231 7.65 -0.92 23.46
CA THR A 231 7.84 -2.29 23.90
C THR A 231 9.32 -2.68 23.80
N VAL A 232 9.91 -3.16 24.89
CA VAL A 232 11.29 -3.67 24.90
C VAL A 232 11.30 -5.07 25.50
N SER A 233 12.05 -5.98 24.90
CA SER A 233 12.29 -7.31 25.45
C SER A 233 13.77 -7.54 25.73
N GLY A 234 14.05 -8.29 26.78
CA GLY A 234 15.41 -8.62 27.16
C GLY A 234 15.49 -9.36 28.48
N GLU A 235 16.69 -9.43 29.03
CA GLU A 235 16.97 -10.12 30.29
C GLU A 235 17.15 -9.12 31.42
N VAL A 236 16.50 -9.34 32.57
CA VAL A 236 16.67 -8.49 33.74
C VAL A 236 18.12 -8.52 34.21
N ASN A 237 18.81 -7.39 34.10
CA ASN A 237 20.17 -7.24 34.62
C ASN A 237 20.14 -6.80 36.09
N ARG A 238 19.29 -5.82 36.42
CA ARG A 238 19.14 -5.30 37.78
C ARG A 238 17.82 -4.54 37.95
N ILE A 239 17.27 -4.55 39.15
CA ILE A 239 16.07 -3.80 39.51
C ILE A 239 16.43 -2.82 40.64
N TYR A 240 15.95 -1.59 40.52
CA TYR A 240 15.99 -0.57 41.56
C TYR A 240 14.56 -0.05 41.78
N ASN A 241 14.36 0.75 42.84
CA ASN A 241 13.04 1.28 43.19
C ASN A 241 12.40 2.14 42.08
N ASP A 242 13.21 2.85 41.29
CA ASP A 242 12.77 3.84 40.31
C ASP A 242 13.05 3.44 38.85
N ARG A 243 13.83 2.38 38.62
CA ARG A 243 14.28 1.97 37.29
C ARG A 243 14.59 0.48 37.22
N ILE A 244 14.48 -0.09 36.02
CA ILE A 244 14.93 -1.45 35.69
C ILE A 244 16.01 -1.40 34.62
N LEU A 245 17.08 -2.19 34.82
CA LEU A 245 18.13 -2.39 33.83
C LEU A 245 17.88 -3.70 33.11
N ILE A 246 17.75 -3.63 31.79
CA ILE A 246 17.48 -4.77 30.93
C ILE A 246 18.64 -4.93 29.95
N LYS A 247 19.18 -6.13 29.87
CA LYS A 247 20.10 -6.53 28.82
C LYS A 247 19.30 -6.80 27.54
N VAL A 248 19.36 -5.86 26.60
CA VAL A 248 18.77 -5.96 25.27
C VAL A 248 19.88 -6.35 24.30
N LYS A 249 19.81 -7.57 23.76
CA LYS A 249 20.90 -8.19 23.01
C LYS A 249 22.20 -8.19 23.83
N ASP A 250 23.23 -7.46 23.39
CA ASP A 250 24.53 -7.37 24.06
C ASP A 250 24.72 -6.09 24.89
N LYS A 251 23.70 -5.23 24.96
CA LYS A 251 23.77 -3.95 25.64
C LYS A 251 22.82 -3.91 26.84
N VAL A 252 23.29 -3.37 27.96
CA VAL A 252 22.44 -3.08 29.11
C VAL A 252 21.87 -1.67 28.96
N GLU A 253 20.55 -1.57 29.01
CA GLU A 253 19.80 -0.32 28.93
C GLU A 253 18.99 -0.09 30.23
N SER A 254 18.79 1.17 30.60
CA SER A 254 18.08 1.57 31.81
C SER A 254 16.73 2.17 31.44
N PHE A 255 15.68 1.73 32.12
CA PHE A 255 14.31 2.17 31.88
C PHE A 255 13.67 2.64 33.19
N ASP A 256 13.13 3.86 33.21
CA ASP A 256 12.47 4.41 34.39
C ASP A 256 11.12 3.73 34.60
N LEU A 257 10.77 3.43 35.85
CA LEU A 257 9.52 2.77 36.21
C LEU A 257 8.40 3.78 36.46
N ASP A 258 7.20 3.52 35.94
CA ASP A 258 6.02 4.22 36.41
C ASP A 258 5.65 3.76 37.82
N SER A 259 5.17 4.68 38.66
CA SER A 259 4.72 4.37 40.03
C SER A 259 3.58 3.33 40.09
N ARG A 260 2.85 3.14 39.00
CA ARG A 260 1.73 2.20 38.86
C ARG A 260 2.05 1.05 37.91
N VAL A 261 3.34 0.78 37.65
CA VAL A 261 3.80 -0.33 36.83
C VAL A 261 3.14 -1.64 37.27
N ARG A 262 2.73 -2.45 36.30
CA ARG A 262 2.12 -3.77 36.54
C ARG A 262 3.07 -4.88 36.15
N VAL A 263 3.23 -5.83 37.05
CA VAL A 263 4.15 -6.95 36.87
C VAL A 263 3.39 -8.26 36.90
N TYR A 264 3.56 -9.05 35.86
CA TYR A 264 2.93 -10.35 35.71
C TYR A 264 3.96 -11.44 35.41
N GLU A 265 3.77 -12.61 36.01
CA GLU A 265 4.48 -13.85 35.69
C GLU A 265 3.43 -14.97 35.64
N ASN A 266 3.41 -15.76 34.56
CA ASN A 266 2.46 -16.88 34.39
C ASN A 266 0.98 -16.49 34.59
N ASN A 267 0.57 -15.35 34.01
CA ASN A 267 -0.77 -14.75 34.18
C ASN A 267 -1.16 -14.37 35.61
N LYS A 268 -0.23 -14.44 36.56
CA LYS A 268 -0.42 -14.03 37.94
C LYS A 268 0.31 -12.72 38.19
N ARG A 269 -0.35 -11.81 38.90
CA ARG A 269 0.26 -10.57 39.34
C ARG A 269 1.28 -10.84 40.45
N ILE A 270 2.47 -10.25 40.34
CA ILE A 270 3.57 -10.38 41.31
C ILE A 270 4.11 -9.00 41.71
N ASP A 271 4.95 -8.96 42.74
CA ASP A 271 5.75 -7.77 43.05
C ASP A 271 6.91 -7.66 42.05
N ILE A 272 7.39 -6.44 41.77
CA ILE A 272 8.58 -6.25 40.93
C ILE A 272 9.83 -6.84 41.61
N ASP A 273 9.87 -6.84 42.93
CA ASP A 273 10.97 -7.40 43.73
C ASP A 273 11.01 -8.94 43.66
N ASP A 274 9.90 -9.57 43.25
CA ASP A 274 9.83 -11.03 43.04
C ASP A 274 10.47 -11.46 41.70
N ILE A 275 10.74 -10.50 40.79
CA ILE A 275 11.42 -10.80 39.52
C ILE A 275 12.87 -11.15 39.80
N LYS A 276 13.28 -12.34 39.34
CA LYS A 276 14.68 -12.78 39.46
C LYS A 276 15.57 -12.07 38.46
N ILE A 277 16.78 -11.71 38.89
CA ILE A 277 17.84 -11.29 37.96
C ILE A 277 18.11 -12.45 36.99
N GLY A 278 18.20 -12.14 35.71
CA GLY A 278 18.30 -13.12 34.62
C GLY A 278 16.96 -13.58 34.04
N SER A 279 15.83 -13.17 34.63
CA SER A 279 14.51 -13.43 34.03
C SER A 279 14.37 -12.70 32.70
N LYS A 280 13.78 -13.37 31.71
CA LYS A 280 13.40 -12.72 30.45
C LYS A 280 12.11 -11.96 30.68
N VAL A 281 12.06 -10.73 30.18
CA VAL A 281 10.91 -9.85 30.32
C VAL A 281 10.54 -9.18 29.01
N ILE A 282 9.26 -8.88 28.87
CA ILE A 282 8.72 -7.92 27.92
C ILE A 282 8.22 -6.73 28.75
N ILE A 283 8.69 -5.53 28.45
CA ILE A 283 8.25 -4.30 29.10
C ILE A 283 7.50 -3.43 28.09
N GLU A 284 6.46 -2.75 28.54
CA GLU A 284 5.74 -1.73 27.77
C GLU A 284 6.08 -0.35 28.33
N ILE A 285 6.56 0.54 27.47
CA ILE A 285 6.91 1.92 27.83
C ILE A 285 5.89 2.88 27.24
N LEU A 286 5.37 3.76 28.08
CA LEU A 286 4.51 4.88 27.71
C LEU A 286 5.09 6.17 28.31
N ASP A 287 5.17 7.23 27.51
CA ASP A 287 5.75 8.53 27.91
C ASP A 287 7.13 8.43 28.58
N GLY A 288 7.97 7.50 28.07
CA GLY A 288 9.34 7.28 28.56
C GLY A 288 9.46 6.46 29.85
N LYS A 289 8.34 5.95 30.39
CA LYS A 289 8.33 5.11 31.60
C LYS A 289 7.72 3.73 31.35
N VAL A 290 8.25 2.72 32.04
CA VAL A 290 7.72 1.36 32.02
C VAL A 290 6.40 1.31 32.80
N VAL A 291 5.31 1.00 32.10
CA VAL A 291 3.96 0.89 32.67
C VAL A 291 3.52 -0.56 32.86
N PHE A 292 4.16 -1.51 32.18
CA PHE A 292 3.85 -2.93 32.27
C PHE A 292 5.12 -3.77 32.09
N ILE A 293 5.23 -4.86 32.83
CA ILE A 293 6.31 -5.84 32.79
C ILE A 293 5.68 -7.24 32.81
N GLU A 294 6.03 -8.06 31.83
CA GLU A 294 5.67 -9.47 31.80
C GLU A 294 6.93 -10.33 31.81
N VAL A 295 7.04 -11.18 32.83
CA VAL A 295 8.07 -12.22 32.90
C VAL A 295 7.63 -13.38 32.01
N VAL A 296 8.51 -13.76 31.08
CA VAL A 296 8.23 -14.78 30.05
C VAL A 296 9.30 -15.88 30.08
N ASP A 297 8.92 -17.11 29.78
CA ASP A 297 9.86 -18.23 29.68
C ASP A 297 10.81 -18.07 28.48
N LYS A 298 10.26 -17.55 27.39
CA LYS A 298 10.94 -17.26 26.13
C LYS A 298 10.46 -15.92 25.59
N ILE A 299 11.39 -15.17 25.02
CA ILE A 299 11.06 -14.01 24.19
C ILE A 299 10.70 -14.61 22.82
N GLU A 300 9.42 -14.62 22.50
CA GLU A 300 8.95 -14.99 21.16
C GLU A 300 9.19 -13.79 20.22
N ASP A 301 9.84 -14.04 19.07
CA ASP A 301 10.06 -13.00 18.04
C ASP A 301 8.97 -13.04 16.95
N ASP A 302 7.97 -13.92 17.10
CA ASP A 302 6.91 -14.20 16.12
C ASP A 302 5.80 -13.12 16.18
N LYS A 303 6.13 -11.87 15.84
CA LYS A 303 5.11 -10.86 15.56
C LYS A 303 4.43 -11.17 14.22
N ILE A 304 3.13 -10.92 14.09
CA ILE A 304 2.42 -11.08 12.81
C ILE A 304 3.08 -10.15 11.81
N ILE A 305 3.57 -10.77 10.75
CA ILE A 305 4.13 -10.10 9.60
C ILE A 305 2.98 -9.51 8.79
N THR A 306 2.74 -8.20 8.86
CA THR A 306 1.69 -7.55 8.06
C THR A 306 2.14 -7.46 6.59
N ARG A 307 1.22 -7.77 5.66
CA ARG A 307 1.45 -7.66 4.22
C ARG A 307 0.59 -6.55 3.64
N TYR A 308 1.22 -5.58 2.98
CA TYR A 308 0.54 -4.53 2.24
C TYR A 308 0.71 -4.76 0.75
N TYR A 309 -0.39 -4.79 0.00
CA TYR A 309 -0.36 -4.87 -1.46
C TYR A 309 -0.74 -3.52 -2.05
N GLY A 310 0.10 -2.97 -2.91
CA GLY A 310 -0.14 -1.66 -3.48
C GLY A 310 0.83 -1.31 -4.61
N VAL A 311 0.70 -0.08 -5.12
CA VAL A 311 1.53 0.46 -6.20
C VAL A 311 2.53 1.45 -5.63
N VAL A 312 3.82 1.29 -5.92
CA VAL A 312 4.87 2.21 -5.44
C VAL A 312 4.61 3.64 -5.96
N LYS A 313 4.53 4.61 -5.05
CA LYS A 313 4.39 6.05 -5.35
C LYS A 313 5.68 6.83 -5.14
N GLU A 314 6.45 6.44 -4.14
CA GLU A 314 7.72 7.07 -3.83
C GLU A 314 8.71 6.03 -3.34
N VAL A 315 9.98 6.18 -3.74
CA VAL A 315 11.09 5.37 -3.24
C VAL A 315 12.29 6.28 -2.97
N SER A 316 12.72 6.34 -1.70
CA SER A 316 13.94 7.03 -1.27
C SER A 316 15.07 6.01 -1.14
N LYS A 317 16.03 6.11 -2.06
CA LYS A 317 17.23 5.25 -2.13
C LYS A 317 18.43 5.82 -1.35
N THR A 318 18.20 6.88 -0.59
CA THR A 318 19.19 7.45 0.34
C THR A 318 18.77 7.17 1.77
N LYS A 319 19.74 6.92 2.65
CA LYS A 319 19.45 6.61 4.05
C LYS A 319 18.83 7.81 4.79
N PRO A 320 17.81 7.60 5.64
CA PRO A 320 17.09 6.33 5.84
C PRO A 320 16.24 5.95 4.62
N TYR A 321 16.33 4.69 4.18
CA TYR A 321 15.58 4.19 3.03
C TYR A 321 14.08 4.25 3.32
N LYS A 322 13.29 4.70 2.33
CA LYS A 322 11.83 4.80 2.47
C LYS A 322 11.12 4.31 1.22
N LEU A 323 9.94 3.75 1.41
CA LEU A 323 9.05 3.30 0.35
C LEU A 323 7.63 3.80 0.67
N ALA A 324 6.97 4.48 -0.26
CA ALA A 324 5.55 4.80 -0.14
C ALA A 324 4.77 4.05 -1.23
N ILE A 325 3.68 3.38 -0.85
CA ILE A 325 2.82 2.65 -1.77
C ILE A 325 1.38 3.16 -1.67
N GLN A 326 0.67 3.21 -2.79
CA GLN A 326 -0.77 3.41 -2.81
C GLN A 326 -1.47 2.07 -2.60
N VAL A 327 -2.21 1.97 -1.49
CA VAL A 327 -3.16 0.90 -1.19
C VAL A 327 -4.55 1.48 -1.39
N GLU A 328 -5.24 1.05 -2.44
CA GLU A 328 -6.54 1.60 -2.85
C GLU A 328 -6.52 3.13 -2.98
N THR A 329 -7.12 3.87 -2.06
CA THR A 329 -7.17 5.34 -2.06
C THR A 329 -6.09 5.99 -1.20
N MET A 330 -5.41 5.22 -0.34
CA MET A 330 -4.45 5.70 0.65
C MET A 330 -3.01 5.52 0.20
N VAL A 331 -2.13 6.47 0.53
CA VAL A 331 -0.69 6.34 0.34
C VAL A 331 -0.06 6.06 1.70
N ILE A 332 0.57 4.90 1.84
CA ILE A 332 1.21 4.43 3.08
C ILE A 332 2.73 4.46 2.90
N GLY A 333 3.44 5.09 3.83
CA GLY A 333 4.90 5.15 3.85
C GLY A 333 5.53 4.16 4.83
N PHE A 334 6.64 3.56 4.44
CA PHE A 334 7.45 2.63 5.23
C PHE A 334 8.90 3.10 5.28
N GLU A 335 9.54 2.96 6.44
CA GLU A 335 11.00 2.88 6.48
C GLU A 335 11.43 1.48 6.00
N VAL A 336 12.59 1.37 5.36
CA VAL A 336 13.08 0.09 4.82
C VAL A 336 14.36 -0.29 5.55
N VAL A 337 14.44 -1.54 6.02
CA VAL A 337 15.63 -2.02 6.73
C VAL A 337 16.80 -2.20 5.77
N ASP A 338 18.03 -2.10 6.28
CA ASP A 338 19.24 -2.19 5.47
C ASP A 338 19.39 -3.55 4.75
N ASP A 339 18.83 -4.62 5.32
CA ASP A 339 18.91 -6.01 4.85
C ASP A 339 17.58 -6.54 4.27
N VAL A 340 16.75 -5.65 3.72
CA VAL A 340 15.46 -6.00 3.12
C VAL A 340 15.61 -7.09 2.04
N GLU A 341 14.82 -8.16 2.14
CA GLU A 341 14.75 -9.18 1.09
C GLU A 341 13.89 -8.66 -0.07
N VAL A 342 14.46 -8.57 -1.27
CA VAL A 342 13.69 -8.19 -2.47
C VAL A 342 13.65 -9.35 -3.44
N SER A 343 12.46 -9.67 -3.91
CA SER A 343 12.24 -10.69 -4.94
C SER A 343 11.30 -10.18 -6.01
N PHE A 344 11.64 -10.47 -7.26
CA PHE A 344 10.82 -10.24 -8.43
C PHE A 344 10.20 -11.57 -8.87
N THR A 345 9.20 -11.50 -9.75
CA THR A 345 8.52 -12.69 -10.30
C THR A 345 9.47 -13.66 -11.02
N ASP A 346 10.65 -13.19 -11.48
CA ASP A 346 11.69 -13.95 -12.18
C ASP A 346 12.93 -14.32 -11.33
N GLY A 347 13.00 -13.90 -10.06
CA GLY A 347 14.12 -14.24 -9.18
C GLY A 347 14.34 -13.29 -8.01
N LYS A 348 15.53 -13.34 -7.42
CA LYS A 348 15.96 -12.38 -6.38
C LYS A 348 16.32 -11.04 -7.02
N GLY A 349 16.12 -9.93 -6.30
CA GLY A 349 16.52 -8.59 -6.73
C GLY A 349 17.00 -7.71 -5.57
N SER A 350 17.19 -6.42 -5.83
CA SER A 350 17.62 -5.41 -4.85
C SER A 350 16.57 -4.33 -4.64
N PHE A 351 16.59 -3.69 -3.46
CA PHE A 351 15.76 -2.50 -3.18
C PHE A 351 16.01 -1.37 -4.18
N GLU A 352 17.24 -1.27 -4.70
CA GLU A 352 17.63 -0.29 -5.71
C GLU A 352 16.91 -0.51 -7.07
N ASP A 353 16.37 -1.71 -7.32
CA ASP A 353 15.70 -2.06 -8.58
C ASP A 353 14.21 -1.70 -8.60
N ILE A 354 13.67 -1.32 -7.44
CA ILE A 354 12.26 -0.91 -7.27
C ILE A 354 12.07 0.48 -7.87
N LYS A 355 10.95 0.66 -8.58
CA LYS A 355 10.57 1.89 -9.28
C LYS A 355 9.15 2.32 -8.91
N ASN A 356 8.89 3.62 -9.03
CA ASN A 356 7.52 4.12 -8.98
C ASN A 356 6.67 3.43 -10.05
N GLY A 357 5.46 3.01 -9.68
CA GLY A 357 4.56 2.25 -10.52
C GLY A 357 4.64 0.72 -10.36
N ASP A 358 5.66 0.19 -9.69
CA ASP A 358 5.73 -1.25 -9.41
C ASP A 358 4.55 -1.68 -8.52
N GLU A 359 3.88 -2.78 -8.88
CA GLU A 359 2.98 -3.48 -7.96
C GLU A 359 3.83 -4.31 -6.99
N VAL A 360 3.63 -4.11 -5.70
CA VAL A 360 4.44 -4.73 -4.65
C VAL A 360 3.55 -5.32 -3.56
N THR A 361 4.02 -6.43 -2.99
CA THR A 361 3.63 -6.87 -1.66
C THR A 361 4.76 -6.52 -0.70
N VAL A 362 4.52 -5.56 0.18
CA VAL A 362 5.44 -5.14 1.23
C VAL A 362 5.13 -5.93 2.49
N VAL A 363 6.15 -6.60 2.99
CA VAL A 363 6.15 -7.40 4.20
C VAL A 363 6.91 -6.59 5.25
N VAL A 364 6.24 -6.20 6.33
CA VAL A 364 6.85 -5.34 7.34
C VAL A 364 7.22 -6.12 8.59
N ASP A 365 8.30 -5.71 9.26
CA ASP A 365 8.60 -6.15 10.62
C ASP A 365 7.67 -5.48 11.61
N LYS A 366 7.89 -5.87 12.87
CA LYS A 366 7.30 -5.26 14.03
C LYS A 366 7.26 -3.73 13.92
N ARG A 367 8.33 -3.00 13.60
CA ARG A 367 8.35 -1.52 13.64
C ARG A 367 7.69 -0.85 12.42
N ASN A 368 6.83 -1.56 11.70
CA ASN A 368 6.29 -1.17 10.39
C ASN A 368 7.39 -0.80 9.37
N ARG A 369 8.55 -1.46 9.46
CA ARG A 369 9.65 -1.30 8.49
C ARG A 369 9.61 -2.42 7.48
N ALA A 370 9.76 -2.12 6.20
CA ALA A 370 9.77 -3.14 5.16
C ALA A 370 11.00 -4.05 5.34
N ILE A 371 10.74 -5.35 5.55
CA ILE A 371 11.76 -6.41 5.67
C ILE A 371 11.77 -7.36 4.48
N LYS A 372 10.66 -7.46 3.76
CA LYS A 372 10.61 -8.14 2.47
C LYS A 372 9.72 -7.38 1.50
N ILE A 373 10.12 -7.28 0.25
CA ILE A 373 9.33 -6.68 -0.82
C ILE A 373 9.27 -7.66 -1.99
N GLU A 374 8.09 -8.21 -2.22
CA GLU A 374 7.80 -9.04 -3.38
C GLU A 374 7.27 -8.12 -4.47
N VAL A 375 8.07 -7.86 -5.49
CA VAL A 375 7.69 -7.03 -6.62
C VAL A 375 6.97 -7.93 -7.63
N ASP A 376 5.64 -7.83 -7.66
CA ASP A 376 4.82 -8.44 -8.70
C ASP A 376 4.78 -7.49 -9.91
N ARG A 377 5.95 -7.33 -10.53
CA ARG A 377 6.02 -6.66 -11.82
C ARG A 377 5.39 -7.62 -12.82
N LYS A 378 4.06 -7.59 -12.97
CA LYS A 378 3.37 -8.16 -14.12
C LYS A 378 4.15 -7.71 -15.33
N TYR A 379 4.83 -8.68 -15.95
CA TYR A 379 5.77 -8.52 -17.05
C TYR A 379 5.59 -7.18 -17.74
N VAL A 380 6.39 -6.18 -17.36
CA VAL A 380 6.67 -5.10 -18.29
C VAL A 380 7.38 -5.83 -19.40
N LYS A 381 6.64 -6.09 -20.48
CA LYS A 381 7.19 -6.69 -21.70
C LYS A 381 8.53 -6.02 -21.93
N PRO A 382 9.61 -6.78 -22.23
CA PRO A 382 10.86 -6.16 -22.61
C PRO A 382 10.54 -5.09 -23.64
N ILE A 383 11.06 -3.88 -23.45
CA ILE A 383 10.89 -2.78 -24.39
C ILE A 383 11.19 -3.34 -25.77
N GLU A 384 10.13 -3.54 -26.56
CA GLU A 384 10.29 -4.12 -27.88
C GLU A 384 10.95 -3.02 -28.69
N LYS A 385 12.13 -3.33 -29.25
CA LYS A 385 12.82 -2.42 -30.14
C LYS A 385 12.46 -2.79 -31.55
N VAL A 386 11.76 -1.89 -32.22
CA VAL A 386 11.44 -2.05 -33.64
C VAL A 386 12.30 -1.08 -34.42
N LYS A 387 12.92 -1.59 -35.48
CA LYS A 387 13.72 -0.79 -36.41
C LYS A 387 13.14 -0.91 -37.80
N GLY A 388 13.21 0.18 -38.56
CA GLY A 388 12.77 0.20 -39.94
C GLY A 388 12.55 1.62 -40.43
N ASN A 389 11.98 1.76 -41.62
CA ASN A 389 11.65 3.07 -42.15
C ASN A 389 10.21 3.41 -41.83
N ILE A 390 9.95 4.67 -41.50
CA ILE A 390 8.59 5.17 -41.38
C ILE A 390 7.95 5.13 -42.76
N THR A 391 6.89 4.35 -42.95
CA THR A 391 6.15 4.28 -44.23
C THR A 391 4.82 5.04 -44.18
N LYS A 392 4.32 5.32 -42.96
CA LYS A 392 3.09 6.09 -42.75
C LYS A 392 3.08 6.69 -41.34
N ILE A 393 2.52 7.89 -41.19
CA ILE A 393 2.24 8.52 -39.90
C ILE A 393 0.82 9.09 -39.96
N GLU A 394 0.01 8.85 -38.93
CA GLU A 394 -1.30 9.49 -38.74
C GLU A 394 -1.36 10.14 -37.37
N LEU A 395 -1.42 11.48 -37.30
CA LEU A 395 -1.54 12.23 -36.05
C LEU A 395 -2.87 12.99 -36.03
N ASN A 396 -3.73 12.72 -35.05
CA ASN A 396 -5.00 13.43 -34.91
C ASN A 396 -5.45 13.53 -33.43
N ARG A 397 -6.57 14.22 -33.18
CA ARG A 397 -7.07 14.45 -31.80
C ARG A 397 -7.56 13.19 -31.08
N ARG A 398 -7.82 12.09 -31.80
CA ARG A 398 -8.38 10.85 -31.26
C ARG A 398 -7.33 9.76 -31.07
N TYR A 399 -6.35 9.69 -31.97
CA TYR A 399 -5.28 8.70 -31.93
C TYR A 399 -4.06 9.20 -32.71
N ASN A 400 -2.90 8.62 -32.40
CA ASN A 400 -1.69 8.76 -33.20
C ASN A 400 -1.17 7.36 -33.55
N GLU A 401 -0.75 7.16 -34.78
CA GLU A 401 -0.20 5.90 -35.27
C GLU A 401 1.05 6.14 -36.11
N ILE A 402 1.98 5.18 -36.04
CA ILE A 402 3.19 5.13 -36.86
C ILE A 402 3.31 3.74 -37.50
N THR A 403 3.50 3.70 -38.82
CA THR A 403 3.81 2.47 -39.55
C THR A 403 5.29 2.41 -39.82
N ILE A 404 5.94 1.36 -39.31
CA ILE A 404 7.35 1.06 -39.53
C ILE A 404 7.41 -0.16 -40.45
N ASP A 405 8.02 0.03 -41.61
CA ASP A 405 7.99 -0.86 -42.76
C ASP A 405 6.55 -1.26 -43.14
N LYS A 406 6.07 -2.42 -42.66
CA LYS A 406 4.73 -2.96 -42.96
C LYS A 406 3.80 -3.06 -41.75
N LYS A 407 4.27 -2.70 -40.55
CA LYS A 407 3.53 -2.89 -39.30
C LYS A 407 3.20 -1.55 -38.66
N THR A 408 1.94 -1.37 -38.29
CA THR A 408 1.43 -0.16 -37.62
C THR A 408 1.45 -0.35 -36.11
N TYR A 409 1.79 0.72 -35.42
CA TYR A 409 1.86 0.82 -33.97
C TYR A 409 1.14 2.08 -33.50
N ASP A 410 0.47 1.99 -32.36
CA ASP A 410 -0.03 3.16 -31.65
C ASP A 410 1.16 4.01 -31.18
N LEU A 411 1.06 5.33 -31.31
CA LEU A 411 2.08 6.28 -30.89
C LEU A 411 1.57 7.10 -29.70
N ALA A 412 2.28 7.05 -28.57
CA ALA A 412 1.90 7.83 -27.41
C ALA A 412 1.97 9.33 -27.72
N ALA A 413 0.97 10.10 -27.28
CA ALA A 413 0.91 11.54 -27.54
C ALA A 413 2.08 12.32 -26.90
N ASP A 414 2.64 11.78 -25.83
CA ASP A 414 3.78 12.29 -25.07
C ASP A 414 5.08 11.51 -25.35
N ALA A 415 5.14 10.73 -26.44
CA ALA A 415 6.34 10.00 -26.83
C ALA A 415 7.55 10.94 -26.98
N LYS A 416 8.68 10.53 -26.42
CA LYS A 416 9.93 11.28 -26.53
C LYS A 416 10.56 11.03 -27.90
N VAL A 417 10.83 12.09 -28.65
CA VAL A 417 11.40 11.98 -30.01
C VAL A 417 12.78 12.63 -30.05
N LYS A 418 13.74 11.92 -30.66
CA LYS A 418 15.01 12.48 -31.11
C LYS A 418 15.17 12.30 -32.60
N ILE A 419 15.55 13.37 -33.30
CA ILE A 419 15.90 13.33 -34.72
C ILE A 419 17.33 13.81 -34.85
N ASP A 420 18.20 12.98 -35.41
CA ASP A 420 19.65 13.24 -35.52
C ASP A 420 20.27 13.70 -34.18
N GLY A 421 19.87 13.05 -33.08
CA GLY A 421 20.35 13.31 -31.73
C GLY A 421 19.76 14.53 -31.02
N LYS A 422 18.87 15.31 -31.65
CA LYS A 422 18.21 16.49 -31.06
C LYS A 422 16.78 16.16 -30.63
N ASN A 423 16.37 16.65 -29.45
CA ASN A 423 14.99 16.51 -28.97
C ASN A 423 14.01 17.22 -29.90
N LYS A 424 12.91 16.54 -30.23
CA LYS A 424 11.87 16.97 -31.16
C LYS A 424 10.48 16.52 -30.68
N GLU A 425 9.44 16.93 -31.40
CA GLU A 425 8.07 16.51 -31.16
C GLU A 425 7.63 15.42 -32.15
N ILE A 426 6.58 14.66 -31.82
CA ILE A 426 6.03 13.62 -32.71
C ILE A 426 5.59 14.15 -34.08
N LYS A 427 5.22 15.44 -34.16
CA LYS A 427 4.85 16.11 -35.42
C LYS A 427 6.03 16.37 -36.36
N ASP A 428 7.26 16.26 -35.86
CA ASP A 428 8.48 16.47 -36.65
C ASP A 428 8.95 15.17 -37.34
N LEU A 429 8.33 14.03 -37.03
CA LEU A 429 8.59 12.76 -37.72
C LEU A 429 8.03 12.81 -39.14
N SER A 430 8.76 12.23 -40.09
CA SER A 430 8.38 12.20 -41.51
C SER A 430 8.51 10.79 -42.08
N VAL A 431 7.65 10.47 -43.05
CA VAL A 431 7.78 9.26 -43.87
C VAL A 431 9.17 9.24 -44.51
N GLY A 432 9.79 8.06 -44.58
CA GLY A 432 11.14 7.83 -45.11
C GLY A 432 12.28 7.93 -44.08
N MET A 433 12.02 8.43 -42.86
CA MET A 433 13.02 8.40 -41.79
C MET A 433 13.30 6.97 -41.33
N TYR A 434 14.56 6.67 -41.02
CA TYR A 434 14.91 5.42 -40.33
C TYR A 434 14.73 5.61 -38.83
N VAL A 435 14.00 4.71 -38.17
CA VAL A 435 13.71 4.79 -36.75
C VAL A 435 14.18 3.55 -36.00
N GLU A 436 14.62 3.76 -34.76
CA GLU A 436 14.61 2.77 -33.68
C GLU A 436 13.59 3.24 -32.65
N VAL A 437 12.50 2.49 -32.49
CA VAL A 437 11.44 2.81 -31.53
C VAL A 437 11.43 1.85 -30.36
N GLU A 438 11.01 2.35 -29.21
CA GLU A 438 10.82 1.58 -27.99
C GLU A 438 9.32 1.50 -27.68
N LEU A 439 8.81 0.26 -27.55
CA LEU A 439 7.41 0.02 -27.27
C LEU A 439 7.19 -0.36 -25.80
N GLU A 440 6.19 0.26 -25.20
CA GLU A 440 5.62 -0.10 -23.90
C GLU A 440 4.18 -0.60 -24.14
N ASN A 441 3.92 -1.87 -23.78
CA ASN A 441 2.61 -2.52 -24.00
C ASN A 441 2.08 -2.48 -25.45
N GLY A 442 2.98 -2.42 -26.45
CA GLY A 442 2.62 -2.35 -27.87
C GLY A 442 2.41 -0.93 -28.39
N VAL A 443 2.58 0.09 -27.54
CA VAL A 443 2.50 1.51 -27.87
C VAL A 443 3.92 2.08 -27.93
N VAL A 444 4.23 2.87 -28.94
CA VAL A 444 5.53 3.56 -29.09
C VAL A 444 5.62 4.72 -28.10
N VAL A 445 6.61 4.68 -27.21
CA VAL A 445 6.83 5.71 -26.17
C VAL A 445 8.15 6.48 -26.35
N TYR A 446 9.07 5.97 -27.17
CA TYR A 446 10.30 6.67 -27.56
C TYR A 446 10.66 6.37 -29.02
N VAL A 447 11.14 7.39 -29.73
CA VAL A 447 11.55 7.32 -31.14
C VAL A 447 12.93 7.97 -31.31
N GLU A 448 13.93 7.18 -31.71
CA GLU A 448 15.19 7.69 -32.25
C GLU A 448 15.14 7.62 -33.77
N ALA A 449 14.99 8.76 -34.43
CA ALA A 449 14.92 8.89 -35.87
C ALA A 449 16.21 9.46 -36.45
N LYS A 450 16.55 9.02 -37.67
CA LYS A 450 17.63 9.56 -38.48
C LYS A 450 17.11 9.91 -39.86
N ASN A 451 17.54 11.06 -40.36
CA ASN A 451 17.26 11.41 -41.75
C ASN A 451 18.04 10.48 -42.68
N VAL A 452 17.35 9.87 -43.64
CA VAL A 452 17.97 9.04 -44.67
C VAL A 452 18.24 9.91 -45.88
N LYS A 453 19.52 10.06 -46.23
CA LYS A 453 19.93 10.81 -47.42
C LYS A 453 20.34 9.83 -48.52
N LYS A 454 19.82 10.04 -49.72
CA LYS A 454 20.23 9.31 -50.93
C LYS A 454 20.50 10.33 -52.04
N GLU A 455 21.41 9.97 -52.92
CA GLU A 455 21.72 10.68 -54.14
C GLU A 455 21.57 9.66 -55.28
N ILE A 456 20.92 10.08 -56.36
CA ILE A 456 20.67 9.23 -57.54
C ILE A 456 21.08 10.02 -58.76
N GLU A 457 22.02 9.48 -59.53
CA GLU A 457 22.28 9.90 -60.91
C GLU A 457 21.39 9.08 -61.85
N GLY A 458 20.71 9.74 -62.78
CA GLY A 458 19.84 9.07 -63.73
C GLY A 458 18.92 10.00 -64.51
N SER A 459 17.91 9.43 -65.17
CA SER A 459 16.95 10.19 -65.98
C SER A 459 15.54 10.21 -65.40
N ILE A 460 14.81 11.30 -65.64
CA ILE A 460 13.38 11.40 -65.33
C ILE A 460 12.60 10.47 -66.28
N ALA A 461 12.11 9.35 -65.76
CA ALA A 461 11.31 8.38 -66.53
C ALA A 461 9.83 8.78 -66.63
N GLU A 462 9.29 9.45 -65.60
CA GLU A 462 7.89 9.88 -65.58
C GLU A 462 7.69 11.06 -64.62
N ILE A 463 6.84 12.01 -65.00
CA ILE A 463 6.41 13.12 -64.15
C ILE A 463 4.92 13.00 -63.88
N ILE A 464 4.54 12.75 -62.63
CA ILE A 464 3.15 12.63 -62.22
C ILE A 464 2.76 13.89 -61.43
N LYS A 465 1.88 14.70 -62.01
CA LYS A 465 1.39 15.94 -61.40
C LYS A 465 0.07 15.70 -60.69
N GLY A 466 0.07 15.80 -59.36
CA GLY A 466 -1.15 15.81 -58.54
C GLY A 466 -1.70 17.23 -58.36
N ASN A 467 -2.85 17.34 -57.68
CA ASN A 467 -3.47 18.64 -57.38
C ASN A 467 -2.65 19.51 -56.40
N LYS A 468 -1.73 18.91 -55.62
CA LYS A 468 -0.89 19.59 -54.62
C LYS A 468 0.56 19.14 -54.59
N ASP A 469 0.86 17.95 -55.08
CA ASP A 469 2.19 17.33 -54.97
C ASP A 469 2.64 16.82 -56.35
N THR A 470 3.95 16.92 -56.62
CA THR A 470 4.57 16.36 -57.83
C THR A 470 5.35 15.12 -57.43
N THR A 471 5.20 14.04 -58.20
CA THR A 471 5.99 12.80 -58.04
C THR A 471 6.85 12.61 -59.28
N LEU A 472 8.13 12.29 -59.09
CA LEU A 472 9.04 11.92 -60.15
C LEU A 472 9.35 10.43 -60.08
N LYS A 473 9.33 9.77 -61.23
CA LYS A 473 9.98 8.47 -61.40
C LYS A 473 11.35 8.68 -62.00
N ILE A 474 12.39 8.26 -61.29
CA ILE A 474 13.79 8.40 -61.71
C ILE A 474 14.31 7.02 -62.09
N LYS A 475 14.87 6.89 -63.28
CA LYS A 475 15.59 5.71 -63.74
C LYS A 475 17.07 5.91 -63.44
N GLU A 476 17.57 5.22 -62.43
CA GLU A 476 18.99 5.24 -62.01
C GLU A 476 19.88 4.73 -63.15
N GLU A 477 20.95 5.47 -63.46
CA GLU A 477 21.80 5.22 -64.64
C GLU A 477 22.47 3.83 -64.59
N ASP A 478 23.15 3.54 -63.48
CA ASP A 478 23.94 2.31 -63.30
C ASP A 478 23.11 1.02 -63.37
N THR A 479 21.93 1.04 -62.76
CA THR A 479 21.14 -0.18 -62.54
C THR A 479 19.93 -0.27 -63.47
N GLY A 480 19.54 0.84 -64.10
CA GLY A 480 18.29 0.97 -64.83
C GLY A 480 17.02 0.84 -63.97
N LYS A 481 17.15 0.75 -62.64
CA LYS A 481 15.99 0.63 -61.74
C LYS A 481 15.24 1.95 -61.68
N ILE A 482 13.91 1.84 -61.67
CA ILE A 482 13.01 2.99 -61.55
C ILE A 482 12.59 3.14 -60.09
N TYR A 483 12.91 4.28 -59.52
CA TYR A 483 12.47 4.72 -58.19
C TYR A 483 11.38 5.78 -58.34
N THR A 484 10.52 5.92 -57.34
CA THR A 484 9.42 6.89 -57.35
C THR A 484 9.51 7.73 -56.09
N PHE A 485 9.60 9.05 -56.23
CA PHE A 485 9.73 9.97 -55.10
C PHE A 485 8.80 11.16 -55.22
N LEU A 486 8.32 11.63 -54.08
CA LEU A 486 7.66 12.93 -53.99
C LEU A 486 8.71 14.04 -54.10
N VAL A 487 8.33 15.16 -54.68
CA VAL A 487 9.18 16.36 -54.75
C VAL A 487 8.74 17.34 -53.67
N HIS A 488 9.70 17.81 -52.87
CA HIS A 488 9.45 18.82 -51.86
C HIS A 488 8.92 20.11 -52.52
N GLN A 489 8.02 20.84 -51.85
CA GLN A 489 7.46 22.08 -52.41
C GLN A 489 8.52 23.16 -52.63
N ASP A 490 9.52 23.19 -51.75
CA ASP A 490 10.68 24.09 -51.82
C ASP A 490 11.93 23.39 -52.38
N VAL A 491 11.75 22.44 -53.30
CA VAL A 491 12.89 21.75 -53.96
C VAL A 491 13.83 22.79 -54.61
N LYS A 492 15.13 22.63 -54.37
CA LYS A 492 16.15 23.40 -55.09
C LYS A 492 16.34 22.77 -56.47
N ILE A 493 16.18 23.54 -57.53
CA ILE A 493 16.35 23.05 -58.90
C ILE A 493 17.46 23.86 -59.55
N GLU A 494 18.38 23.15 -60.20
CA GLU A 494 19.41 23.70 -61.08
C GLU A 494 19.31 22.94 -62.41
N ILE A 495 19.28 23.67 -63.52
CA ILE A 495 19.28 23.14 -64.88
C ILE A 495 20.32 23.95 -65.63
N ASP A 496 21.22 23.27 -66.32
CA ASP A 496 22.27 23.93 -67.10
C ASP A 496 21.71 25.02 -68.03
N ASP A 497 22.42 26.15 -68.08
CA ASP A 497 22.06 27.34 -68.85
C ASP A 497 20.68 27.98 -68.55
N MET A 498 19.98 27.58 -67.48
CA MET A 498 18.67 28.14 -67.10
C MET A 498 18.73 28.97 -65.81
N ARG A 499 18.17 30.18 -65.85
CA ARG A 499 18.03 31.03 -64.66
C ARG A 499 16.67 30.80 -63.97
N ASN A 500 16.73 30.50 -62.67
CA ASN A 500 15.56 30.27 -61.79
C ASN A 500 14.62 29.15 -62.31
N PRO A 501 15.14 27.94 -62.55
CA PRO A 501 14.31 26.85 -63.02
C PRO A 501 13.26 26.46 -61.98
N THR A 502 12.14 25.97 -62.46
CA THR A 502 11.03 25.48 -61.64
C THR A 502 10.71 24.04 -62.01
N ILE A 503 9.90 23.38 -61.18
CA ILE A 503 9.44 22.01 -61.44
C ILE A 503 8.65 21.85 -62.76
N ARG A 504 8.23 22.96 -63.37
CA ARG A 504 7.55 22.96 -64.67
C ARG A 504 8.50 22.82 -65.85
N ASP A 505 9.78 23.13 -65.63
CA ASP A 505 10.81 23.14 -66.66
C ASP A 505 11.41 21.74 -66.85
N LEU A 506 11.28 20.86 -65.84
CA LEU A 506 11.63 19.44 -65.92
C LEU A 506 10.79 18.69 -66.96
N ARG A 507 11.44 17.81 -67.71
CA ARG A 507 10.86 16.96 -68.75
C ARG A 507 11.23 15.50 -68.54
N VAL A 508 10.40 14.63 -69.11
CA VAL A 508 10.74 13.20 -69.20
C VAL A 508 11.94 13.08 -70.13
N GLY A 509 12.98 12.41 -69.65
CA GLY A 509 14.26 12.24 -70.32
C GLY A 509 15.40 13.08 -69.75
N ASP A 510 15.12 14.12 -68.95
CA ASP A 510 16.17 14.95 -68.35
C ASP A 510 17.07 14.09 -67.46
N GLU A 511 18.38 14.21 -67.64
CA GLU A 511 19.42 13.47 -66.93
C GLU A 511 20.06 14.35 -65.87
N GLY A 512 20.41 13.78 -64.72
CA GLY A 512 20.99 14.57 -63.64
C GLY A 512 21.06 13.86 -62.30
N GLU A 513 21.44 14.63 -61.29
CA GLU A 513 21.58 14.22 -59.91
C GLU A 513 20.36 14.65 -59.08
N PHE A 514 19.80 13.70 -58.34
CA PHE A 514 18.63 13.90 -57.50
C PHE A 514 18.99 13.61 -56.04
N LYS A 515 18.94 14.63 -55.19
CA LYS A 515 19.17 14.48 -53.75
C LYS A 515 17.85 14.27 -53.02
N ILE A 516 17.78 13.15 -52.34
CA ILE A 516 16.60 12.66 -51.64
C ILE A 516 16.87 12.66 -50.14
N VAL A 517 15.94 13.22 -49.37
CA VAL A 517 15.92 13.14 -47.91
C VAL A 517 14.58 12.53 -47.50
N ASN A 518 14.63 11.38 -46.81
CA ASN A 518 13.45 10.64 -46.35
C ASN A 518 12.44 10.35 -47.49
N ASP A 519 12.92 9.79 -48.61
CA ASP A 519 12.10 9.48 -49.80
C ASP A 519 11.43 10.69 -50.48
N ILE A 520 11.88 11.91 -50.15
CA ILE A 520 11.44 13.16 -50.77
C ILE A 520 12.64 13.81 -51.46
N ILE A 521 12.48 14.18 -52.73
CA ILE A 521 13.48 14.93 -53.49
C ILE A 521 13.51 16.36 -52.95
N VAL A 522 14.69 16.80 -52.51
CA VAL A 522 14.92 18.15 -51.95
C VAL A 522 15.82 19.00 -52.84
N GLU A 523 16.61 18.38 -53.72
CA GLU A 523 17.43 19.07 -54.71
C GLU A 523 17.51 18.25 -56.01
N ILE A 524 17.49 18.93 -57.14
CA ILE A 524 17.55 18.38 -58.50
C ILE A 524 18.57 19.21 -59.28
N GLU A 525 19.59 18.56 -59.82
CA GLU A 525 20.60 19.17 -60.68
C GLU A 525 20.55 18.43 -62.02
N ILE A 526 20.11 19.10 -63.09
CA ILE A 526 19.98 18.52 -64.45
C ILE A 526 21.18 18.94 -65.30
N GLU A 527 21.87 17.94 -65.85
CA GLU A 527 22.97 18.09 -66.81
C GLU A 527 22.44 17.94 -68.24
N ASP A 528 22.98 18.72 -69.18
CA ASP A 528 22.56 18.78 -70.60
C ASP A 528 23.00 17.58 -71.47
#